data_AF-A0A661V053-F1
#
_entry.id   AF-A0A661V053-F1
#
_cell.length_a   1.000
_cell.length_b   1.000
_cell.length_c   1.000
_cell.angle_alpha   90.00
_cell.angle_beta   90.00
_cell.angle_gamma   90.00
#
_symmetry.space_group_name_H-M   'P 1'
#
loop_
_entity.id
_entity.type
_entity.pdbx_description
1 polymer ?
#
loop_
_entity_poly.entity_id
_entity_poly.type
_entity_poly.pdbx_seq_one_letter_code
_entity_poly.pdbx_strand_id
1 'polypeptide(L)' 'MVTGRALQKTLLRFYNVSLSGGFAARYADSGRERHSHVCYIDGVRCRADEAHLGGIVVQVAAEEPL' A
#
# COMPACT_ATOMS: atom_id res chain seq x y z
N MET A 1 33.70 12.49 1.84
CA MET A 1 32.99 11.24 1.46
C MET A 1 31.60 11.34 2.08
N VAL A 2 30.55 11.57 1.29
CA VAL A 2 29.18 11.74 1.81
C VAL A 2 28.44 10.41 1.61
N THR A 3 28.21 9.68 2.68
CA THR A 3 27.38 8.48 2.68
C THR A 3 25.93 8.88 2.89
N GLY A 4 25.19 9.10 1.80
CA GLY A 4 23.74 9.30 1.85
C GLY A 4 23.02 7.96 1.78
N ARG A 5 22.23 7.60 2.80
CA ARG A 5 21.32 6.45 2.74
C ARG A 5 20.05 6.91 2.02
N ALA A 6 19.85 6.49 0.77
CA ALA A 6 18.57 6.69 0.11
C ALA A 6 17.50 5.91 0.89
N LEU A 7 16.50 6.60 1.45
CA LEU A 7 15.28 5.96 1.94
C LEU A 7 14.64 5.29 0.71
N GLN A 8 14.72 3.96 0.63
CA GLN A 8 14.12 3.21 -0.45
C GLN A 8 12.59 3.36 -0.37
N LYS A 9 12.03 4.29 -1.15
CA LYS A 9 10.60 4.31 -1.47
C LYS A 9 10.32 3.10 -2.36
N THR A 10 10.02 1.96 -1.74
CA THR A 10 9.64 0.77 -2.48
C THR A 10 8.18 0.86 -2.90
N LEU A 11 7.91 0.67 -4.19
CA LEU A 11 6.56 0.62 -4.74
C LEU A 11 5.80 -0.58 -4.17
N LEU A 12 4.49 -0.43 -4.00
CA LEU A 12 3.58 -1.49 -3.57
C LEU A 12 2.68 -1.92 -4.73
N ARG A 13 2.39 -3.21 -4.80
CA ARG A 13 1.33 -3.78 -5.64
C ARG A 13 0.23 -4.31 -4.74
N PHE A 14 -1.01 -4.01 -5.08
CA PHE A 14 -2.21 -4.50 -4.38
C PHE A 14 -3.00 -5.42 -5.30
N TYR A 15 -3.63 -6.44 -4.73
CA TYR A 15 -4.40 -7.43 -5.48
C TYR A 15 -5.46 -8.10 -4.61
N ASN A 16 -6.54 -8.55 -5.24
CA ASN A 16 -7.50 -9.44 -4.59
C ASN A 16 -6.91 -10.85 -4.51
N VAL A 17 -7.11 -11.53 -3.38
CA VAL A 17 -6.55 -12.86 -3.13
C VAL A 17 -7.35 -13.94 -3.86
N SER A 18 -8.67 -13.80 -3.95
CA SER A 18 -9.56 -14.78 -4.58
C SER A 18 -10.82 -14.14 -5.15
N LEU A 19 -11.60 -14.92 -5.90
CA LEU A 19 -12.95 -14.53 -6.38
C LEU A 19 -13.95 -14.31 -5.24
N SER A 20 -13.76 -14.99 -4.10
CA SER A 20 -14.56 -14.80 -2.89
C SER A 20 -14.06 -13.65 -2.00
N GLY A 21 -12.97 -12.99 -2.40
CA GLY A 21 -12.42 -11.83 -1.73
C GLY A 21 -11.01 -12.02 -1.17
N GLY A 22 -10.60 -11.07 -0.34
CA GLY A 22 -9.31 -10.97 0.32
C GLY A 22 -8.43 -9.88 -0.31
N PHE A 23 -7.72 -9.15 0.55
CA PHE A 23 -6.77 -8.12 0.17
C PHE A 23 -5.34 -8.58 0.45
N ALA A 24 -4.41 -8.32 -0.47
CA ALA A 24 -3.00 -8.45 -0.15
C ALA A 24 -2.14 -7.40 -0.86
N ALA A 25 -1.00 -7.10 -0.24
CA ALA A 25 -0.02 -6.15 -0.72
C ALA A 25 1.37 -6.80 -0.79
N ARG A 26 2.14 -6.46 -1.82
CA ARG A 26 3.54 -6.89 -1.96
C ARG A 26 4.44 -5.74 -2.35
N TYR A 27 5.68 -5.78 -1.88
CA TYR A 27 6.72 -4.91 -2.39
C TYR A 27 7.03 -5.25 -3.85
N ALA A 28 7.04 -4.26 -4.73
CA ALA A 28 7.15 -4.47 -6.17
C ALA A 28 8.52 -5.01 -6.60
N ASP A 29 9.56 -4.72 -5.82
CA ASP A 29 10.96 -5.09 -6.06
C ASP A 29 11.27 -6.54 -5.65
N SER A 30 10.79 -6.96 -4.49
CA SER A 30 11.13 -8.23 -3.84
C SER A 30 10.00 -9.24 -3.90
N GLY A 31 8.78 -8.81 -4.21
CA GLY A 31 7.58 -9.64 -4.17
C GLY A 31 7.17 -10.07 -2.76
N ARG A 32 7.92 -9.65 -1.72
CA ARG A 32 7.62 -10.00 -0.33
C ARG A 32 6.28 -9.42 0.08
N GLU A 33 5.50 -10.22 0.78
CA GLU A 33 4.21 -9.81 1.29
C GLU A 33 4.37 -8.72 2.36
N ARG A 34 3.41 -7.79 2.33
CA ARG A 34 3.30 -6.69 3.28
C ARG A 34 1.95 -6.77 3.95
N HIS A 35 1.96 -7.14 5.22
CA HIS A 35 0.76 -7.23 6.06
C HIS A 35 0.33 -5.85 6.58
N SER A 36 -0.01 -4.92 5.68
CA SER A 36 -0.55 -3.61 6.03
C SER A 36 -1.33 -2.99 4.87
N HIS A 37 -2.45 -2.36 5.23
CA HIS A 37 -3.31 -1.59 4.33
C HIS A 37 -2.83 -0.14 4.15
N VAL A 38 -1.89 0.33 4.98
CA VAL A 38 -1.40 1.72 4.94
C VAL A 38 -0.45 1.88 3.76
N CYS A 39 -0.60 2.93 2.97
CA CYS A 39 0.27 3.25 1.86
C CYS A 39 0.64 4.73 1.87
N TYR A 40 1.51 5.13 0.94
CA TYR A 40 1.82 6.53 0.68
C TYR A 40 1.84 6.80 -0.81
N ILE A 41 1.16 7.85 -1.25
CA ILE A 41 1.24 8.40 -2.61
C ILE A 41 1.82 9.80 -2.48
N ASP A 42 2.98 10.04 -3.08
CA ASP A 42 3.69 11.34 -3.01
C ASP A 42 3.89 11.89 -1.59
N GLY A 43 3.98 11.00 -0.59
CA GLY A 43 4.14 11.37 0.83
C GLY A 43 2.82 11.54 1.59
N VAL A 44 1.67 11.52 0.91
CA VAL A 44 0.34 11.54 1.52
C VAL A 44 -0.03 10.13 1.99
N ARG A 45 -0.40 9.98 3.26
CA ARG A 45 -0.85 8.71 3.84
C ARG A 45 -2.16 8.28 3.19
N CYS A 46 -2.22 7.03 2.76
CA CYS A 46 -3.41 6.40 2.19
C CYS A 46 -3.73 5.07 2.86
N ARG A 47 -4.94 4.57 2.60
CA ARG A 47 -5.38 3.21 2.89
C ARG A 47 -5.79 2.53 1.59
N ALA A 48 -5.23 1.34 1.35
CA ALA A 48 -5.66 0.45 0.28
C ALA A 48 -6.43 -0.73 0.89
N ASP A 49 -7.60 -1.04 0.33
CA ASP A 49 -8.45 -2.12 0.81
C ASP A 49 -9.27 -2.75 -0.33
N GLU A 50 -9.86 -3.91 -0.05
CA GLU A 50 -10.79 -4.55 -0.98
C GLU A 50 -12.13 -3.78 -1.03
N ALA A 51 -12.61 -3.51 -2.24
CA ALA A 51 -13.91 -2.88 -2.44
C ALA A 51 -15.06 -3.86 -2.20
N HIS A 52 -16.26 -3.34 -1.91
CA HIS A 52 -17.45 -4.15 -1.62
C HIS A 52 -17.84 -5.13 -2.75
N LEU A 53 -17.52 -4.80 -4.00
CA LEU A 53 -17.78 -5.64 -5.19
C LEU A 53 -16.49 -6.25 -5.78
N GLY A 54 -15.42 -6.34 -4.98
CA GLY A 54 -14.09 -6.72 -5.45
C GLY A 54 -13.30 -5.55 -6.06
N GLY A 55 -12.06 -5.83 -6.44
CA GLY A 55 -11.08 -4.80 -6.82
C GLY A 55 -10.41 -4.17 -5.59
N ILE A 56 -9.42 -3.32 -5.85
CA ILE A 56 -8.70 -2.57 -4.82
C ILE A 56 -9.06 -1.10 -4.91
N VAL A 57 -9.46 -0.53 -3.78
CA VAL A 57 -9.69 0.91 -3.63
C VAL A 57 -8.56 1.51 -2.81
N VAL A 58 -8.02 2.64 -3.28
CA VAL A 58 -7.04 3.43 -2.53
C VAL A 58 -7.67 4.78 -2.19
N GLN A 59 -7.68 5.10 -0.91
CA GLN A 59 -8.24 6.35 -0.38
C GLN A 59 -7.18 7.09 0.41
N VAL A 60 -7.19 8.42 0.33
CA VAL A 60 -6.42 9.26 1.25
C VAL A 60 -6.93 8.96 2.66
N ALA A 61 -6.02 8.69 3.60
CA ALA A 61 -6.41 8.60 5.00
C ALA A 61 -6.82 10.02 5.40
N ALA A 62 -8.11 10.24 5.67
CA ALA A 62 -8.55 11.50 6.24
C ALA A 62 -7.68 11.77 7.47
N GLU A 63 -7.06 12.95 7.54
CA GLU A 63 -6.44 13.38 8.80
C GLU A 63 -7.57 13.36 9.83
N GLU A 64 -7.45 12.53 10.87
CA GLU A 64 -8.29 12.69 12.04
C GLU A 64 -8.03 14.13 12.53
N PRO A 65 -9.04 15.01 12.55
CA PRO A 65 -8.85 16.31 13.16
C PRO A 65 -8.46 16.06 14.61
N LEU A 66 -7.32 16.62 15.02
CA LEU A 66 -6.81 16.59 16.39
C LEU A 66 -7.85 17.10 17.39
#